data_AF-A0A3A9AHK2-F1
#
_entry.id   AF-A0A3A9AHK2-F1
#
_cell.length_a   1.000
_cell.length_b   1.000
_cell.length_c   1.000
_cell.angle_alpha   90.00
_cell.angle_beta   90.00
_cell.angle_gamma   90.00
#
_symmetry.space_group_name_H-M   'P 1'
#
loop_
_entity.id
_entity.type
_entity.pdbx_description
1 polymer ?
#
loop_
_entity_poly.entity_id
_entity_poly.type
_entity_poly.pdbx_seq_one_letter_code
_entity_poly.pdbx_strand_id
1 'polypeptide(L)'
;MAKKRNCRRTTDESIIHEKVVRMRKMTDRQLVNYVDEMVKKARSESLNQGKEQKKEASRLSAEDFVEEIGRIKGIGTATMYKIRELLNNRLEGNADA
;
A
#
# COMPACT_ATOMS: atom_id res chain seq x y z
N MET A 1 -11.59 38.34 40.87
CA MET A 1 -10.62 38.29 39.75
C MET A 1 -11.08 37.24 38.75
N ALA A 2 -11.57 37.65 37.58
CA ALA A 2 -12.01 36.68 36.56
C ALA A 2 -10.79 35.87 36.10
N LYS A 3 -10.89 34.54 36.15
CA LYS A 3 -9.84 33.62 35.72
C LYS A 3 -9.54 33.91 34.24
N LYS A 4 -8.35 34.44 33.92
CA LYS A 4 -7.89 34.63 32.55
C LYS A 4 -8.06 33.31 31.81
N ARG A 5 -8.86 33.29 30.74
CA ARG A 5 -8.94 32.11 29.86
C ARG A 5 -7.53 31.84 29.36
N ASN A 6 -7.10 30.59 29.46
CA ASN A 6 -5.81 30.16 28.95
C ASN A 6 -5.81 30.32 27.42
N CYS A 7 -5.41 31.50 26.91
CA CYS A 7 -5.31 31.83 25.49
C CYS A 7 -4.10 31.16 24.82
N ARG A 8 -3.76 29.93 25.25
CA ARG A 8 -2.63 29.19 24.69
C ARG A 8 -3.17 28.29 23.60
N ARG A 9 -2.64 28.47 22.39
CA ARG A 9 -2.93 27.59 21.25
C ARG A 9 -2.72 26.15 21.66
N THR A 10 -3.58 25.26 21.18
CA THR A 10 -3.34 23.83 21.28
C THR A 10 -2.11 23.44 20.47
N THR A 11 -1.58 22.24 20.70
CA THR A 11 -0.43 21.74 19.94
C THR A 11 -0.71 21.73 18.44
N ASP A 12 -1.90 21.27 18.04
CA ASP A 12 -2.30 21.22 16.63
C ASP A 12 -2.44 22.61 16.02
N GLU A 13 -3.05 23.55 16.75
CA GLU A 13 -3.13 24.96 16.33
C GLU A 13 -1.74 25.59 16.15
N SER A 14 -0.78 25.21 17.00
CA SER A 14 0.59 25.70 16.93
C SER A 14 1.30 25.16 15.69
N ILE A 15 1.12 23.87 15.36
CA ILE A 15 1.69 23.24 14.17
C ILE A 15 1.15 23.89 12.89
N ILE A 16 -0.17 24.10 12.83
CA ILE A 16 -0.81 24.77 11.68
C ILE A 16 -0.29 26.21 11.56
N HIS A 17 -0.21 26.93 12.68
CA HIS A 17 0.30 28.29 12.70
C HIS A 17 1.75 28.37 12.19
N GLU A 18 2.64 27.51 12.66
CA GLU A 18 4.03 27.45 12.20
C GLU A 18 4.14 27.15 10.71
N LYS A 19 3.33 26.21 10.20
CA LYS A 19 3.29 25.89 8.77
C LYS A 19 2.85 27.12 7.95
N VAL A 20 1.81 27.83 8.38
CA VAL A 20 1.32 29.04 7.72
C VAL A 20 2.38 30.16 7.76
N VAL A 21 3.03 30.37 8.90
CA VAL A 21 4.11 31.36 9.03
C VAL A 21 5.27 31.02 8.09
N ARG A 22 5.63 29.74 7.98
CA ARG A 22 6.67 29.29 7.03
C ARG A 22 6.27 29.56 5.59
N MET A 23 5.02 29.28 5.20
CA MET A 23 4.52 29.55 3.84
C MET A 23 4.57 31.04 3.49
N ARG A 24 4.17 31.93 4.40
CA ARG A 24 4.23 33.39 4.19
C ARG A 24 5.64 33.93 4.07
N LYS A 25 6.64 33.22 4.58
CA LYS A 25 8.07 33.61 4.51
C LYS A 25 8.78 33.05 3.28
N MET A 26 8.18 32.11 2.56
CA MET A 26 8.77 31.58 1.33
C MET A 26 8.61 32.58 0.19
N THR A 27 9.59 32.61 -0.70
CA THR A 27 9.52 33.37 -1.95
C THR A 27 8.69 32.63 -2.99
N ASP A 28 8.14 33.36 -3.97
CA ASP A 28 7.29 32.77 -5.02
C ASP A 28 7.96 31.59 -5.74
N ARG A 29 9.27 31.68 -6.01
CA ARG A 29 10.05 30.58 -6.62
C ARG A 29 10.09 29.34 -5.72
N GLN A 30 10.26 29.53 -4.42
CA GLN A 30 10.28 28.41 -3.47
C GLN A 30 8.90 27.77 -3.34
N LEU A 31 7.83 28.58 -3.36
CA LEU A 31 6.45 28.09 -3.36
C LEU A 31 6.14 27.26 -4.61
N VAL A 32 6.51 27.77 -5.80
CA VAL A 32 6.33 27.05 -7.06
C VAL A 32 7.09 25.73 -7.05
N ASN A 33 8.37 25.73 -6.67
CA ASN A 33 9.17 24.51 -6.59
C ASN A 33 8.58 23.49 -5.61
N TYR A 34 8.12 23.93 -4.45
CA TYR A 34 7.48 23.05 -3.46
C TYR A 34 6.21 22.38 -4.02
N VAL A 35 5.39 23.12 -4.76
CA VAL A 35 4.20 22.57 -5.42
C VAL A 35 4.58 21.61 -6.55
N ASP A 36 5.56 21.97 -7.38
CA ASP A 36 6.04 21.12 -8.47
C ASP A 36 6.64 19.80 -7.95
N GLU A 37 7.41 19.85 -6.86
CA GLU A 37 7.96 18.67 -6.20
C GLU A 37 6.86 17.79 -5.62
N MET A 38 5.83 18.36 -4.99
CA MET A 38 4.67 17.58 -4.51
C MET A 38 3.91 16.91 -5.66
N VAL A 39 3.69 17.61 -6.78
CA VAL A 39 3.01 17.04 -7.95
C VAL A 39 3.86 15.96 -8.62
N LYS A 40 5.17 16.18 -8.76
CA LYS A 40 6.12 15.17 -9.27
C LYS A 40 6.14 13.94 -8.38
N LYS A 41 6.19 14.13 -7.05
CA LYS A 41 6.15 13.06 -6.06
C LYS A 41 4.85 12.27 -6.16
N ALA A 42 3.69 12.92 -6.18
CA ALA A 42 2.39 12.26 -6.35
C ALA A 42 2.30 11.47 -7.66
N ARG A 43 2.88 11.98 -8.76
CA ARG A 43 2.95 11.28 -10.06
C ARG A 43 3.91 10.08 -10.04
N SER A 44 5.05 10.19 -9.39
CA SER A 44 5.98 9.07 -9.23
C SER A 44 5.44 8.00 -8.27
N GLU A 45 4.77 8.42 -7.21
CA GLU A 45 4.17 7.52 -6.22
C GLU A 45 2.93 6.81 -6.78
N SER A 46 2.12 7.46 -7.60
CA SER A 46 1.00 6.79 -8.29
C SER A 46 1.48 5.70 -9.27
N LEU A 47 2.67 5.85 -9.87
CA LEU A 47 3.29 4.80 -10.68
C LEU A 47 3.92 3.67 -9.85
N ASN A 48 4.36 3.94 -8.62
CA ASN A 48 4.98 2.96 -7.74
C ASN A 48 3.97 2.22 -6.84
N GLN A 49 2.88 2.86 -6.42
CA GLN A 49 1.78 2.20 -5.70
C GLN A 49 1.09 1.14 -6.55
N GLY A 50 1.00 1.34 -7.88
CA GLY A 50 0.51 0.30 -8.80
C GLY A 50 1.46 -0.89 -8.97
N LYS A 51 2.76 -0.72 -8.68
CA LYS A 51 3.77 -1.79 -8.77
C LYS A 51 3.98 -2.49 -7.43
N GLU A 52 3.91 -1.77 -6.31
CA GLU A 52 4.03 -2.31 -4.95
C GLU A 52 2.76 -3.04 -4.50
N GLN A 53 1.56 -2.53 -4.80
CA GLN A 53 0.32 -3.28 -4.52
C GLN A 53 0.21 -4.58 -5.36
N LYS A 54 0.83 -4.60 -6.55
CA LYS A 54 0.93 -5.83 -7.37
C LYS A 54 1.99 -6.81 -6.86
N LYS A 55 2.91 -6.37 -6.00
CA LYS A 55 3.99 -7.18 -5.41
C LYS A 55 3.64 -7.69 -4.00
N GLU A 56 2.92 -6.90 -3.20
CA GLU A 56 2.46 -7.24 -1.84
C GLU A 56 1.16 -8.04 -1.81
N ALA A 57 0.35 -7.99 -2.87
CA ALA A 57 -0.49 -9.14 -3.17
C ALA A 57 0.43 -10.22 -3.75
N SER A 58 1.19 -10.89 -2.87
CA SER A 58 1.81 -12.16 -3.17
C SER A 58 0.69 -13.08 -3.66
N ARG A 59 0.47 -13.09 -4.98
CA ARG A 59 -0.31 -14.13 -5.64
C ARG A 59 0.49 -15.39 -5.36
N LEU A 60 0.19 -16.06 -4.26
CA LEU A 60 0.66 -17.41 -4.02
C LEU A 60 0.38 -18.17 -5.32
N SER A 61 1.42 -18.80 -5.87
CA SER A 61 1.21 -19.60 -7.07
C SER A 61 0.20 -20.69 -6.73
N ALA A 62 -0.57 -21.15 -7.73
CA ALA A 62 -1.53 -22.22 -7.47
C ALA A 62 -0.83 -23.46 -6.89
N GLU A 63 0.43 -23.68 -7.28
CA GLU A 63 1.34 -24.70 -6.77
C GLU A 63 1.68 -24.48 -5.29
N ASP A 64 2.01 -23.24 -4.89
CA ASP A 64 2.34 -22.90 -3.50
C ASP A 64 1.15 -23.17 -2.57
N PHE A 65 -0.06 -22.86 -3.03
CA PHE A 65 -1.29 -23.12 -2.30
C PHE A 65 -1.57 -24.62 -2.17
N VAL A 66 -1.33 -25.40 -3.23
CA VAL A 66 -1.47 -26.87 -3.17
C VAL A 66 -0.48 -27.48 -2.17
N GLU A 67 0.77 -27.00 -2.12
CA GLU A 67 1.73 -27.46 -1.10
C GLU A 67 1.32 -27.10 0.33
N GLU A 68 0.61 -25.98 0.52
CA GLU A 68 0.06 -25.61 1.83
C GLU A 68 -1.06 -26.54 2.28
N ILE A 69 -1.94 -26.95 1.36
CA ILE A 69 -2.97 -27.96 1.64
C ILE A 69 -2.34 -29.26 2.14
N GLY A 70 -1.21 -29.67 1.55
CA GLY A 70 -0.50 -30.89 1.94
C GLY A 70 0.01 -30.88 3.40
N ARG A 71 0.16 -29.69 4.02
CA ARG A 71 0.58 -29.56 5.43
C ARG A 71 -0.57 -29.72 6.42
N ILE A 72 -1.82 -29.75 5.95
CA ILE A 72 -3.00 -29.91 6.82
C ILE A 72 -3.07 -31.35 7.35
N LYS A 73 -3.12 -31.49 8.67
CA LYS A 73 -3.25 -32.79 9.33
C LYS A 73 -4.51 -33.52 8.87
N GLY A 74 -4.36 -34.78 8.47
CA GLY A 74 -5.45 -35.63 7.99
C GLY A 74 -5.59 -35.68 6.47
N ILE A 75 -4.82 -34.89 5.72
CA ILE A 75 -4.74 -35.00 4.27
C ILE A 75 -3.66 -36.02 3.89
N GLY A 76 -4.08 -37.06 3.18
CA GLY A 76 -3.20 -38.14 2.71
C GLY A 76 -2.62 -37.89 1.31
N THR A 77 -1.58 -38.64 0.97
CA THR A 77 -0.88 -38.57 -0.33
C THR A 77 -1.80 -38.80 -1.53
N ALA A 78 -2.76 -39.74 -1.42
CA ALA A 78 -3.72 -40.04 -2.47
C ALA A 78 -4.65 -38.85 -2.76
N THR A 79 -5.07 -38.11 -1.73
CA THR A 79 -5.89 -36.90 -1.89
C THR A 79 -5.08 -35.77 -2.51
N MET A 80 -3.83 -35.58 -2.07
CA MET A 80 -2.93 -34.59 -2.66
C MET A 80 -2.63 -34.84 -4.14
N TYR A 81 -2.47 -36.11 -4.53
CA TYR A 81 -2.27 -36.47 -5.93
C TYR A 81 -3.44 -36.02 -6.80
N LYS A 82 -4.68 -36.30 -6.39
CA LYS A 82 -5.89 -35.87 -7.11
C LYS A 82 -6.01 -34.36 -7.22
N ILE A 83 -5.61 -33.63 -6.17
CA ILE A 83 -5.62 -32.16 -6.17
C ILE A 83 -4.60 -31.61 -7.18
N ARG A 84 -3.39 -32.17 -7.21
CA ARG A 84 -2.35 -31.79 -8.20
C ARG A 84 -2.80 -32.11 -9.63
N GLU A 85 -3.37 -33.28 -9.85
CA GLU A 85 -3.91 -33.69 -11.15
C GLU A 85 -5.02 -32.75 -11.64
N LEU A 86 -5.97 -32.40 -10.75
CA LEU A 86 -7.04 -31.44 -11.07
C LEU A 86 -6.48 -30.05 -11.42
N LEU A 87 -5.43 -29.61 -10.72
CA LEU A 87 -4.77 -28.34 -11.01
C LEU A 87 -4.12 -28.36 -12.40
N ASN A 88 -3.34 -29.41 -12.71
CA ASN A 88 -2.69 -29.56 -14.01
C ASN A 88 -3.71 -29.57 -15.16
N ASN A 89 -4.80 -30.35 -15.02
CA ASN A 89 -5.85 -30.41 -16.04
C ASN A 89 -6.50 -29.04 -16.31
N ARG A 90 -6.65 -28.19 -15.28
CA ARG A 90 -7.19 -26.83 -15.44
C ARG A 90 -6.21 -25.84 -16.04
N LEU A 91 -4.90 -26.04 -15.81
CA LEU A 91 -3.86 -25.22 -16.41
C LEU A 91 -3.67 -25.57 -17.90
N GLU A 92 -3.69 -26.85 -18.23
CA GLU A 92 -3.56 -27.35 -19.61
C GLU A 92 -4.78 -26.98 -20.46
N GLY A 93 -6.01 -27.11 -19.94
CA GLY A 93 -7.22 -26.74 -20.66
C GLY A 93 -7.42 -25.23 -20.93
N ASN A 94 -6.54 -24.38 -20.39
CA ASN A 94 -6.55 -22.93 -20.61
C ASN A 94 -5.54 -22.47 -21.69
N ALA A 95 -4.74 -23.39 -22.25
CA ALA A 95 -3.72 -23.09 -23.27
C ALA A 95 -4.26 -23.12 -24.72
N ASP A 96 -5.49 -23.61 -24.92
CA ASP A 96 -6.11 -23.82 -26.24
C ASP A 96 -7.27 -22.84 -26.55
N ALA A 97 -7.35 -21.68 -25.88
CA ALA A 97 -8.38 -20.65 -26.09
C ALA A 97 -7.82 -19.30 -26.55
#